data_AF-A0A7S2F9W1-F1
#
_entry.id   AF-A0A7S2F9W1-F1
#
_cell.length_a   1.000
_cell.length_b   1.000
_cell.length_c   1.000
_cell.angle_alpha   90.00
_cell.angle_beta   90.00
_cell.angle_gamma   90.00
#
_symmetry.space_group_name_H-M   'P 1'
#
loop_
_entity.id
_entity.type
_entity.pdbx_description
1 polymer ?
#
loop_
_entity_poly.entity_id
_entity_poly.type
_entity_poly.pdbx_seq_one_letter_code
_entity_poly.pdbx_strand_id
1 'polypeptide(L)'
;KWNVPAKERLHTKAMTLHSDFPYGHHPESTKMKAIPASYPPTVQLIFLVDAFTPYNGGTIMLPGSYKQRQLPQGLDSRLRIMNRTVHVTGDPGDLIVYIGQTWHGNDINVAHHSRVGVIAQTLPWYFKPMQSHMYTLPYRVEKTLSPKVRHYLGLKHSHFFGHTITMGYDTVARKVYHATDFLYDMLREGYRTHYGFNRFRRWSLAALSIPAVVFLMRRLEALRLLFTLLLGMFLGVAMTLERFSF
;
A
#
# COMPACT_ATOMS: atom_id res chain seq x y z
N LYS A 1 -8.15 -34.56 5.77
CA LYS A 1 -6.97 -33.97 6.46
C LYS A 1 -5.88 -33.76 5.43
N TRP A 2 -5.55 -32.52 5.08
CA TRP A 2 -4.45 -32.23 4.16
C TRP A 2 -3.13 -32.57 4.85
N ASN A 3 -2.58 -33.75 4.57
CA ASN A 3 -1.35 -34.23 5.20
C ASN A 3 -0.17 -33.80 4.33
N VAL A 4 0.28 -32.55 4.48
CA VAL A 4 1.48 -32.08 3.79
C VAL A 4 2.68 -32.80 4.39
N PRO A 5 3.49 -33.51 3.58
CA PRO A 5 4.69 -34.19 4.07
C PRO A 5 5.58 -33.25 4.89
N ALA A 6 6.09 -33.73 6.03
CA ALA A 6 6.89 -32.90 6.94
C ALA A 6 8.08 -32.22 6.25
N LYS A 7 8.73 -32.93 5.31
CA LYS A 7 9.84 -32.41 4.51
C LYS A 7 9.42 -31.26 3.59
N GLU A 8 8.27 -31.39 2.93
CA GLU A 8 7.73 -30.36 2.05
C GLU A 8 7.32 -29.12 2.84
N ARG A 9 6.65 -29.33 3.98
CA ARG A 9 6.30 -28.24 4.89
C ARG A 9 7.53 -27.49 5.40
N LEU A 10 8.55 -28.22 5.83
CA LEU A 10 9.82 -27.64 6.28
C LEU A 10 10.50 -26.82 5.17
N HIS A 11 10.50 -27.35 3.95
CA HIS A 11 11.07 -26.67 2.79
C HIS A 11 10.32 -25.35 2.49
N THR A 12 8.99 -25.38 2.47
CA THR A 12 8.17 -24.17 2.27
C THR A 12 8.41 -23.13 3.36
N LYS A 13 8.44 -23.55 4.64
CA LYS A 13 8.79 -22.67 5.77
C LYS A 13 10.13 -21.98 5.55
N ALA A 14 11.17 -22.75 5.19
CA ALA A 14 12.50 -22.23 4.93
C ALA A 14 12.53 -21.23 3.77
N MET A 15 11.75 -21.47 2.72
CA MET A 15 11.67 -20.58 1.55
C MET A 15 10.97 -19.26 1.85
N THR A 16 9.98 -19.26 2.75
CA THR A 16 9.26 -18.02 3.13
C THR A 16 10.04 -17.16 4.13
N LEU A 17 11.16 -17.62 4.70
CA LEU A 17 11.88 -16.88 5.72
C LEU A 17 12.48 -15.57 5.15
N HIS A 18 12.18 -14.45 5.78
CA HIS A 18 12.61 -13.13 5.36
C HIS A 18 12.66 -12.12 6.53
N SER A 19 13.31 -10.98 6.28
CA SER A 19 13.08 -9.74 7.01
C SER A 19 12.22 -8.82 6.14
N ASP A 20 11.52 -7.87 6.74
CA ASP A 20 10.69 -6.91 6.00
C ASP A 20 11.47 -5.75 5.38
N PHE A 21 10.81 -5.04 4.45
CA PHE A 21 11.25 -3.75 3.96
C PHE A 21 11.61 -2.80 5.12
N PRO A 22 12.75 -2.06 5.05
CA PRO A 22 13.53 -1.77 3.85
C PRO A 22 14.70 -2.72 3.56
N TYR A 23 14.81 -3.82 4.29
CA TYR A 23 15.92 -4.78 4.14
C TYR A 23 15.47 -6.12 3.53
N GLY A 24 14.17 -6.29 3.28
CA GLY A 24 13.57 -7.53 2.75
C GLY A 24 13.82 -7.79 1.27
N HIS A 25 14.22 -9.03 0.97
CA HIS A 25 14.47 -9.71 -0.33
C HIS A 25 14.57 -8.85 -1.60
N HIS A 26 15.77 -8.75 -2.19
CA HIS A 26 16.07 -9.27 -3.55
C HIS A 26 17.59 -9.16 -3.92
N PRO A 27 18.06 -9.79 -5.02
CA PRO A 27 19.40 -10.36 -5.16
C PRO A 27 20.42 -9.29 -5.57
N GLU A 28 21.47 -9.13 -4.77
CA GLU A 28 22.71 -8.36 -5.09
C GLU A 28 22.59 -6.87 -5.49
N SER A 29 21.43 -6.36 -5.92
CA SER A 29 21.32 -5.18 -6.79
C SER A 29 20.71 -3.93 -6.15
N THR A 30 20.23 -3.97 -4.91
CA THR A 30 19.75 -2.77 -4.19
C THR A 30 20.43 -2.61 -2.83
N LYS A 31 21.01 -1.43 -2.62
CA LYS A 31 22.18 -1.16 -1.76
C LYS A 31 21.87 -0.94 -0.27
N MET A 32 21.24 -1.91 0.42
CA MET A 32 21.27 -1.97 1.90
C MET A 32 21.65 -3.38 2.36
N LYS A 33 22.96 -3.63 2.45
CA LYS A 33 23.55 -4.96 2.76
C LYS A 33 23.59 -5.30 4.25
N ALA A 34 23.32 -4.33 5.12
CA ALA A 34 23.42 -4.53 6.57
C ALA A 34 22.34 -3.74 7.31
N ILE A 35 21.64 -4.46 8.20
CA ILE A 35 20.74 -3.88 9.18
C ILE A 35 21.57 -3.04 10.17
N PRO A 36 21.26 -1.75 10.38
CA PRO A 36 21.92 -0.92 11.38
C PRO A 36 21.82 -1.56 12.77
N ALA A 37 22.94 -1.60 13.49
CA ALA A 37 22.99 -2.23 14.81
C ALA A 37 22.33 -1.39 15.92
N SER A 38 22.03 -0.11 15.66
CA SER A 38 21.74 0.89 16.69
C SER A 38 20.26 1.17 16.93
N TYR A 39 19.36 0.94 15.96
CA TYR A 39 17.93 1.17 16.14
C TYR A 39 17.08 0.27 15.24
N PRO A 40 15.86 -0.13 15.63
CA PRO A 40 14.95 -0.87 14.76
C PRO A 40 14.39 0.09 13.70
N PRO A 41 14.74 -0.09 12.41
CA PRO A 41 14.29 0.80 11.34
C PRO A 41 12.83 0.58 10.93
N THR A 42 12.15 -0.46 11.43
CA THR A 42 10.73 -0.70 11.19
C THR A 42 10.14 -1.56 12.30
N VAL A 43 8.88 -1.30 12.67
CA VAL A 43 8.10 -2.15 13.56
C VAL A 43 6.84 -2.58 12.84
N GLN A 44 6.59 -3.87 12.89
CA GLN A 44 5.48 -4.54 12.25
C GLN A 44 4.41 -4.88 13.26
N LEU A 45 3.18 -4.80 12.81
CA LEU A 45 1.97 -4.99 13.58
C LEU A 45 1.09 -5.97 12.81
N ILE A 46 0.69 -7.06 13.45
CA ILE A 46 -0.29 -8.00 12.88
C ILE A 46 -1.46 -8.05 13.85
N PHE A 47 -2.59 -7.47 13.45
CA PHE A 47 -3.86 -7.59 14.15
C PHE A 47 -4.51 -8.91 13.76
N LEU A 48 -4.74 -9.78 14.74
CA LEU A 48 -5.35 -11.09 14.51
C LEU A 48 -6.86 -10.92 14.35
N VAL A 49 -7.34 -11.20 13.15
CA VAL A 49 -8.79 -11.28 12.87
C VAL A 49 -9.28 -12.70 13.19
N ASP A 50 -8.48 -13.70 12.82
CA ASP A 50 -8.65 -15.10 13.21
C ASP A 50 -7.54 -15.53 14.17
N ALA A 51 -7.78 -16.64 14.90
CA ALA A 51 -6.74 -17.27 15.72
C ALA A 51 -5.54 -17.67 14.86
N PHE A 52 -4.32 -17.45 15.35
CA PHE A 52 -3.09 -17.95 14.72
C PHE A 52 -2.61 -19.18 15.48
N THR A 53 -2.46 -20.30 14.77
CA THR A 53 -2.02 -21.58 15.33
C THR A 53 -0.98 -22.23 14.42
N PRO A 54 -0.20 -23.21 14.92
CA PRO A 54 0.65 -24.01 14.05
C PRO A 54 -0.15 -24.80 13.00
N TYR A 55 -1.44 -25.08 13.25
CA TYR A 55 -2.28 -25.84 12.33
C TYR A 55 -2.74 -25.00 11.12
N ASN A 56 -3.10 -23.74 11.33
CA ASN A 56 -3.67 -22.89 10.27
C ASN A 56 -2.65 -21.97 9.57
N GLY A 57 -1.36 -22.32 9.63
CA GLY A 57 -0.32 -21.57 8.93
C GLY A 57 0.10 -20.29 9.66
N GLY A 58 0.01 -20.26 11.00
CA GLY A 58 0.49 -19.16 11.83
C GLY A 58 1.93 -18.74 11.49
N THR A 59 2.19 -17.44 11.60
CA THR A 59 3.51 -16.85 11.29
C THR A 59 4.60 -17.55 12.09
N ILE A 60 5.69 -17.91 11.43
CA ILE A 60 6.90 -18.42 12.10
C ILE A 60 7.90 -17.30 12.27
N MET A 61 8.68 -17.37 13.34
CA MET A 61 9.68 -16.36 13.68
C MET A 61 10.92 -17.02 14.25
N LEU A 62 12.11 -16.47 13.98
CA LEU A 62 13.35 -16.84 14.69
C LEU A 62 13.65 -15.77 15.75
N PRO A 63 13.42 -16.04 17.05
CA PRO A 63 13.70 -15.06 18.10
C PRO A 63 15.16 -14.60 18.08
N GLY A 64 15.40 -13.30 18.31
CA GLY A 64 16.75 -12.72 18.36
C GLY A 64 17.43 -12.52 17.00
N SER A 65 16.83 -13.00 15.90
CA SER A 65 17.40 -12.86 14.55
C SER A 65 17.50 -11.41 14.05
N TYR A 66 16.74 -10.48 14.62
CA TYR A 66 16.85 -9.05 14.32
C TYR A 66 18.25 -8.46 14.59
N LYS A 67 19.06 -9.14 15.42
CA LYS A 67 20.46 -8.77 15.71
C LYS A 67 21.42 -9.23 14.60
N GLN A 68 20.97 -10.11 13.72
CA GLN A 68 21.78 -10.64 12.62
C GLN A 68 21.81 -9.63 11.49
N ARG A 69 23.02 -9.37 10.95
CA ARG A 69 23.21 -8.36 9.90
C ARG A 69 22.83 -8.85 8.51
N GLN A 70 22.73 -10.17 8.30
CA GLN A 70 22.51 -10.79 7.00
C GLN A 70 21.65 -12.05 7.14
N LEU A 71 20.64 -12.17 6.28
CA LEU A 71 19.82 -13.38 6.16
C LEU A 71 20.67 -14.61 5.77
N PRO A 72 20.25 -15.83 6.13
CA PRO A 72 20.90 -17.04 5.67
C PRO A 72 20.81 -17.12 4.14
N GLN A 73 21.98 -17.24 3.51
CA GLN A 73 22.09 -17.38 2.06
C GLN A 73 21.90 -18.84 1.66
N GLY A 74 21.01 -19.07 0.70
CA GLY A 74 20.67 -20.40 0.21
C GLY A 74 19.74 -21.21 1.12
N LEU A 75 19.10 -22.21 0.51
CA LEU A 75 18.13 -23.08 1.17
C LEU A 75 18.74 -23.85 2.34
N ASP A 76 19.93 -24.42 2.19
CA ASP A 76 20.56 -25.24 3.24
C ASP A 76 20.80 -24.44 4.52
N SER A 77 21.24 -23.19 4.39
CA SER A 77 21.44 -22.30 5.54
C SER A 77 20.13 -21.97 6.24
N ARG A 78 19.03 -21.83 5.48
CA ARG A 78 17.69 -21.63 6.05
C ARG A 78 17.17 -22.90 6.72
N LEU A 79 17.35 -24.07 6.11
CA LEU A 79 16.95 -25.35 6.71
C LEU A 79 17.64 -25.61 8.06
N ARG A 80 18.93 -25.29 8.18
CA ARG A 80 19.70 -25.46 9.43
C ARG A 80 19.18 -24.66 10.63
N ILE A 81 18.43 -23.59 10.40
CA ILE A 81 17.88 -22.73 11.47
C ILE A 81 16.39 -22.94 11.72
N MET A 82 15.70 -23.76 10.91
CA MET A 82 14.25 -23.96 11.03
C MET A 82 13.83 -24.57 12.36
N ASN A 83 14.65 -25.45 12.93
CA ASN A 83 14.40 -26.03 14.26
C ASN A 83 14.44 -25.00 15.41
N ARG A 84 15.00 -23.81 15.17
CA ARG A 84 15.05 -22.71 16.13
C ARG A 84 13.91 -21.70 15.95
N THR A 85 13.09 -21.87 14.91
CA THR A 85 11.91 -21.03 14.70
C THR A 85 10.78 -21.42 15.64
N VAL A 86 10.00 -20.44 16.05
CA VAL A 86 8.79 -20.61 16.85
C VAL A 86 7.57 -20.20 16.04
N HIS A 87 6.43 -20.82 16.32
CA HIS A 87 5.14 -20.33 15.84
C HIS A 87 4.66 -19.19 16.72
N VAL A 88 4.31 -18.07 16.10
CA VAL A 88 3.59 -17.01 16.79
C VAL A 88 2.10 -17.38 16.79
N THR A 89 1.56 -17.54 17.98
CA THR A 89 0.16 -17.92 18.22
C THR A 89 -0.56 -16.85 19.00
N GLY A 90 -1.86 -16.72 18.79
CA GLY A 90 -2.72 -15.77 19.49
C GLY A 90 -4.17 -15.94 19.06
N ASP A 91 -5.07 -15.28 19.78
CA ASP A 91 -6.51 -15.31 19.57
C ASP A 91 -6.99 -14.07 18.78
N PRO A 92 -8.21 -14.10 18.19
CA PRO A 92 -8.80 -12.93 17.57
C PRO A 92 -8.82 -11.71 18.52
N GLY A 93 -8.32 -10.58 18.03
CA GLY A 93 -8.16 -9.35 18.82
C GLY A 93 -6.76 -9.15 19.38
N ASP A 94 -5.90 -10.18 19.41
CA ASP A 94 -4.50 -10.03 19.78
C ASP A 94 -3.72 -9.21 18.74
N LEU A 95 -2.65 -8.56 19.21
CA LEU A 95 -1.73 -7.79 18.37
C LEU A 95 -0.32 -8.37 18.51
N ILE A 96 0.21 -8.90 17.41
CA ILE A 96 1.62 -9.25 17.32
C ILE A 96 2.41 -7.99 16.98
N VAL A 97 3.42 -7.67 17.79
CA VAL A 97 4.37 -6.58 17.54
C VAL A 97 5.77 -7.15 17.42
N TYR A 98 6.48 -6.84 16.33
CA TYR A 98 7.87 -7.27 16.16
C TYR A 98 8.72 -6.26 15.39
N ILE A 99 10.03 -6.31 15.63
CA ILE A 99 11.02 -5.56 14.85
C ILE A 99 11.09 -6.22 13.46
N GLY A 100 10.87 -5.49 12.37
CA GLY A 100 10.75 -6.12 11.03
C GLY A 100 12.05 -6.75 10.50
N GLN A 101 13.18 -6.54 11.18
CA GLN A 101 14.45 -7.26 10.94
C GLN A 101 14.39 -8.71 11.45
N THR A 102 13.44 -9.02 12.33
CA THR A 102 13.27 -10.37 12.86
C THR A 102 12.88 -11.28 11.71
N TRP A 103 13.66 -12.34 11.51
CA TRP A 103 13.41 -13.31 10.46
C TRP A 103 12.12 -14.04 10.77
N HIS A 104 11.19 -13.97 9.84
CA HIS A 104 9.87 -14.54 9.96
C HIS A 104 9.38 -15.04 8.60
N GLY A 105 8.30 -15.79 8.59
CA GLY A 105 7.73 -16.38 7.40
C GLY A 105 6.34 -16.93 7.67
N ASN A 106 5.73 -17.50 6.65
CA ASN A 106 4.44 -18.16 6.77
C ASN A 106 4.65 -19.68 6.81
N ASP A 107 3.88 -20.37 7.64
CA ASP A 107 3.75 -21.82 7.52
C ASP A 107 2.54 -22.16 6.63
N ILE A 108 2.44 -23.41 6.24
CA ILE A 108 1.36 -23.92 5.42
C ILE A 108 0.09 -24.01 6.27
N ASN A 109 -0.98 -23.36 5.79
CA ASN A 109 -2.30 -23.54 6.34
C ASN A 109 -2.88 -24.89 5.88
N VAL A 110 -3.03 -25.83 6.82
CA VAL A 110 -3.65 -27.14 6.58
C VAL A 110 -5.07 -27.25 7.15
N ALA A 111 -5.60 -26.13 7.65
CA ALA A 111 -6.97 -26.02 8.11
C ALA A 111 -7.95 -25.98 6.92
N HIS A 112 -9.23 -26.23 7.23
CA HIS A 112 -10.31 -26.21 6.25
C HIS A 112 -10.90 -24.80 6.04
N HIS A 113 -10.23 -23.77 6.55
CA HIS A 113 -10.65 -22.38 6.47
C HIS A 113 -9.44 -21.45 6.27
N SER A 114 -9.69 -20.25 5.76
CA SER A 114 -8.68 -19.19 5.67
C SER A 114 -8.29 -18.67 7.05
N ARG A 115 -7.10 -18.05 7.12
CA ARG A 115 -6.58 -17.37 8.31
C ARG A 115 -6.27 -15.93 7.95
N VAL A 116 -7.02 -14.99 8.50
CA VAL A 116 -6.93 -13.56 8.20
C VAL A 116 -6.22 -12.81 9.33
N GLY A 117 -5.31 -11.91 8.92
CA GLY A 117 -4.71 -10.92 9.81
C GLY A 117 -4.54 -9.62 9.04
N VAL A 118 -4.63 -8.49 9.74
CA VAL A 118 -4.38 -7.16 9.16
C VAL A 118 -2.97 -6.76 9.51
N ILE A 119 -2.15 -6.51 8.49
CA ILE A 119 -0.76 -6.11 8.66
C ILE A 119 -0.67 -4.58 8.57
N ALA A 120 -0.02 -3.98 9.54
CA ALA A 120 0.39 -2.58 9.49
C ALA A 120 1.88 -2.47 9.78
N GLN A 121 2.51 -1.49 9.15
CA GLN A 121 3.93 -1.23 9.30
C GLN A 121 4.13 0.21 9.75
N THR A 122 5.04 0.40 10.70
CA THR A 122 5.51 1.73 11.09
C THR A 122 6.95 1.92 10.63
N LEU A 123 7.19 3.04 9.96
CA LEU A 123 8.48 3.41 9.38
C LEU A 123 8.89 4.78 9.89
N PRO A 124 10.20 5.01 10.11
CA PRO A 124 10.76 6.35 10.21
C PRO A 124 10.36 7.21 9.02
N TRP A 125 10.12 8.50 9.27
CA TRP A 125 9.59 9.45 8.29
C TRP A 125 10.44 9.58 7.00
N TYR A 126 11.73 9.25 7.07
CA TYR A 126 12.67 9.33 5.96
C TYR A 126 12.65 8.10 5.04
N PHE A 127 11.93 7.03 5.41
CA PHE A 127 11.68 5.92 4.47
C PHE A 127 10.43 6.21 3.64
N LYS A 128 10.53 5.94 2.34
CA LYS A 128 9.37 5.96 1.46
C LYS A 128 8.45 4.77 1.80
N PRO A 129 7.16 4.99 2.14
CA PRO A 129 6.22 3.89 2.37
C PRO A 129 6.02 3.02 1.13
N MET A 130 5.75 1.73 1.34
CA MET A 130 5.47 0.77 0.24
C MET A 130 4.16 1.09 -0.48
N GLN A 131 3.17 1.59 0.25
CA GLN A 131 1.92 2.08 -0.29
C GLN A 131 1.79 3.57 0.02
N SER A 132 1.46 4.37 -0.99
CA SER A 132 1.17 5.78 -0.78
C SER A 132 -0.34 5.99 -0.61
N HIS A 133 -0.77 6.15 0.64
CA HIS A 133 -2.17 6.38 0.98
C HIS A 133 -2.74 7.64 0.35
N MET A 134 -1.89 8.62 0.04
CA MET A 134 -2.28 9.84 -0.68
C MET A 134 -2.96 9.54 -2.04
N TYR A 135 -2.63 8.42 -2.68
CA TYR A 135 -3.21 8.07 -3.98
C TYR A 135 -4.33 7.04 -3.91
N THR A 136 -4.43 6.30 -2.81
CA THR A 136 -5.41 5.21 -2.68
C THR A 136 -6.58 5.56 -1.77
N LEU A 137 -6.45 6.61 -0.95
CA LEU A 137 -7.48 7.01 -0.02
C LEU A 137 -8.43 8.01 -0.70
N PRO A 138 -9.73 7.70 -0.84
CA PRO A 138 -10.71 8.66 -1.33
C PRO A 138 -10.77 9.89 -0.40
N TYR A 139 -10.94 11.08 -0.96
CA TYR A 139 -10.95 12.31 -0.18
C TYR A 139 -12.16 12.38 0.73
N ARG A 140 -13.31 11.81 0.32
CA ARG A 140 -14.48 11.64 1.19
C ARG A 140 -14.17 10.88 2.48
N VAL A 141 -13.14 10.03 2.48
CA VAL A 141 -12.65 9.34 3.69
C VAL A 141 -11.61 10.22 4.39
N GLU A 142 -10.65 10.80 3.67
CA GLU A 142 -9.63 11.68 4.26
C GLU A 142 -10.23 12.81 5.12
N LYS A 143 -11.33 13.44 4.66
CA LYS A 143 -12.00 14.54 5.38
C LYS A 143 -12.56 14.14 6.74
N THR A 144 -12.84 12.85 6.96
CA THR A 144 -13.37 12.34 8.24
C THR A 144 -12.25 11.94 9.21
N LEU A 145 -11.00 11.90 8.75
CA LEU A 145 -9.87 11.50 9.56
C LEU A 145 -9.39 12.63 10.47
N SER A 146 -9.03 12.26 11.70
CA SER A 146 -8.40 13.20 12.63
C SER A 146 -7.04 13.67 12.11
N PRO A 147 -6.55 14.85 12.53
CA PRO A 147 -5.21 15.33 12.17
C PRO A 147 -4.09 14.34 12.50
N LYS A 148 -4.26 13.54 13.57
CA LYS A 148 -3.32 12.50 13.99
C LYS A 148 -3.28 11.33 13.00
N VAL A 149 -4.42 10.83 12.55
CA VAL A 149 -4.46 9.73 11.56
C VAL A 149 -3.93 10.22 10.22
N ARG A 150 -4.30 11.43 9.80
CA ARG A 150 -3.74 12.06 8.59
C ARG A 150 -2.21 12.15 8.66
N HIS A 151 -1.66 12.47 9.83
CA HIS A 151 -0.21 12.47 10.02
C HIS A 151 0.42 11.09 9.79
N TYR A 152 -0.14 10.04 10.40
CA TYR A 152 0.41 8.68 10.30
C TYR A 152 0.29 8.10 8.88
N LEU A 153 -0.74 8.48 8.14
CA LEU A 153 -0.91 8.09 6.74
C LEU A 153 -0.10 8.95 5.75
N GLY A 154 0.67 9.93 6.24
CA GLY A 154 1.48 10.81 5.39
C GLY A 154 0.67 11.86 4.61
N LEU A 155 -0.53 12.23 5.09
CA LEU A 155 -1.48 13.15 4.42
C LEU A 155 -1.32 14.62 4.87
N LYS A 156 -0.09 15.07 5.17
CA LYS A 156 0.19 16.45 5.61
C LYS A 156 0.57 17.34 4.40
N HIS A 157 -0.01 18.55 4.33
CA HIS A 157 0.17 19.59 3.30
C HIS A 157 -0.45 19.31 1.92
N SER A 158 -0.55 20.38 1.11
CA SER A 158 -1.15 20.45 -0.23
C SER A 158 -0.76 19.29 -1.13
N HIS A 159 -1.75 18.72 -1.82
CA HIS A 159 -1.60 17.54 -2.66
C HIS A 159 -0.82 17.86 -3.94
N PHE A 160 0.30 17.17 -4.14
CA PHE A 160 1.07 17.23 -5.37
C PHE A 160 0.67 16.08 -6.30
N PHE A 161 -0.05 16.40 -7.38
CA PHE A 161 -0.48 15.43 -8.40
C PHE A 161 0.66 15.13 -9.38
N GLY A 162 1.72 14.47 -8.92
CA GLY A 162 2.94 14.28 -9.72
C GLY A 162 3.03 12.99 -10.52
N HIS A 163 2.33 11.91 -10.15
CA HIS A 163 2.69 10.57 -10.66
C HIS A 163 1.52 9.58 -10.78
N THR A 164 0.42 9.95 -11.44
CA THR A 164 -0.66 8.96 -11.76
C THR A 164 -0.22 7.92 -12.79
N ILE A 165 0.83 8.19 -13.58
CA ILE A 165 1.26 7.35 -14.70
C ILE A 165 2.15 6.16 -14.31
N THR A 166 2.79 6.17 -13.14
CA THR A 166 3.73 5.13 -12.67
C THR A 166 3.18 4.26 -11.54
N MET A 167 1.88 4.35 -11.25
CA MET A 167 1.19 3.67 -10.14
C MET A 167 1.03 2.14 -10.26
N GLY A 168 1.75 1.48 -11.17
CA GLY A 168 1.50 0.05 -11.46
C GLY A 168 0.08 -0.20 -11.97
N TYR A 169 -0.59 0.83 -12.50
CA TYR A 169 -1.82 0.66 -13.26
C TYR A 169 -1.44 0.26 -14.67
N ASP A 170 -1.26 -1.05 -14.87
CA ASP A 170 -0.68 -1.60 -16.10
C ASP A 170 -1.63 -1.48 -17.30
N THR A 171 -2.91 -1.18 -17.06
CA THR A 171 -3.94 -1.08 -18.10
C THR A 171 -4.50 0.34 -18.23
N VAL A 172 -4.78 0.74 -19.47
CA VAL A 172 -5.44 2.02 -19.80
C VAL A 172 -6.80 2.12 -19.09
N ALA A 173 -7.58 1.03 -19.04
CA ALA A 173 -8.87 1.00 -18.37
C ALA A 173 -8.77 1.37 -16.88
N ARG A 174 -7.76 0.86 -16.18
CA ARG A 174 -7.54 1.16 -14.76
C ARG A 174 -7.13 2.61 -14.54
N LYS A 175 -6.28 3.15 -15.43
CA LYS A 175 -5.91 4.58 -15.42
C LYS A 175 -7.14 5.48 -15.61
N VAL A 176 -8.00 5.16 -16.59
CA VAL A 176 -9.23 5.91 -16.88
C VAL A 176 -10.21 5.83 -15.70
N TYR A 177 -10.41 4.64 -15.13
CA TYR A 177 -11.26 4.46 -13.95
C TYR A 177 -10.81 5.34 -12.79
N HIS A 178 -9.53 5.30 -12.41
CA HIS A 178 -9.01 6.09 -11.29
C HIS A 178 -9.10 7.61 -11.56
N ALA A 179 -8.81 8.07 -12.77
CA ALA A 179 -8.96 9.48 -13.13
C ALA A 179 -10.42 9.94 -13.03
N THR A 180 -11.37 9.11 -13.48
CA THR A 180 -12.80 9.42 -13.46
C THR A 180 -13.35 9.42 -12.04
N ASP A 181 -13.00 8.42 -11.23
CA ASP A 181 -13.40 8.31 -9.83
C ASP A 181 -12.86 9.50 -9.00
N PHE A 182 -11.60 9.86 -9.23
CA PHE A 182 -10.99 11.05 -8.62
C PHE A 182 -11.74 12.34 -8.98
N LEU A 183 -12.06 12.56 -10.26
CA LEU A 183 -12.80 13.75 -10.70
C LEU A 183 -14.22 13.80 -10.12
N TYR A 184 -14.88 12.65 -10.02
CA TYR A 184 -16.19 12.54 -9.39
C TYR A 184 -16.13 12.91 -7.90
N ASP A 185 -15.16 12.36 -7.15
CA ASP A 185 -14.95 12.68 -5.73
C ASP A 185 -14.62 14.18 -5.59
N MET A 186 -13.83 14.75 -6.49
CA MET A 186 -13.50 16.17 -6.54
C MET A 186 -14.72 17.08 -6.68
N LEU A 187 -15.58 16.78 -7.66
CA LEU A 187 -16.79 17.55 -7.93
C LEU A 187 -17.82 17.43 -6.80
N ARG A 188 -17.93 16.25 -6.19
CA ARG A 188 -18.89 15.97 -5.12
C ARG A 188 -18.48 16.57 -3.77
N GLU A 189 -17.21 16.45 -3.42
CA GLU A 189 -16.72 16.74 -2.07
C GLU A 189 -16.08 18.14 -1.94
N GLY A 190 -15.96 18.87 -3.05
CA GLY A 190 -15.56 20.28 -3.05
C GLY A 190 -14.12 20.50 -2.58
N TYR A 191 -13.17 19.83 -3.25
CA TYR A 191 -11.75 19.92 -2.92
C TYR A 191 -11.31 21.40 -2.89
N ARG A 192 -10.65 21.80 -1.81
CA ARG A 192 -10.03 23.13 -1.73
C ARG A 192 -8.74 23.10 -2.53
N THR A 193 -8.75 23.66 -3.73
CA THR A 193 -7.51 23.95 -4.44
C THR A 193 -6.79 25.08 -3.69
N HIS A 194 -5.54 24.84 -3.27
CA HIS A 194 -4.68 25.91 -2.74
C HIS A 194 -4.17 26.74 -3.92
N TYR A 195 -4.61 28.00 -3.98
CA TYR A 195 -4.40 28.90 -5.12
C TYR A 195 -2.98 29.46 -5.14
N GLY A 196 -2.15 28.97 -6.07
CA GLY A 196 -0.90 29.62 -6.48
C GLY A 196 -0.98 30.36 -7.82
N PHE A 197 -2.11 30.35 -8.56
CA PHE A 197 -2.18 30.93 -9.90
C PHE A 197 -3.48 31.69 -10.22
N ASN A 198 -3.31 32.66 -11.13
CA ASN A 198 -4.09 33.87 -11.43
C ASN A 198 -5.63 33.74 -11.57
N ARG A 199 -6.37 34.70 -10.98
CA ARG A 199 -7.86 34.81 -10.98
C ARG A 199 -8.49 34.74 -12.39
N PHE A 200 -7.74 35.08 -13.43
CA PHE A 200 -8.20 35.13 -14.82
C PHE A 200 -8.51 33.74 -15.43
N ARG A 201 -7.80 32.68 -15.03
CA ARG A 201 -7.97 31.32 -15.60
C ARG A 201 -9.12 30.50 -14.98
N ARG A 202 -9.62 30.90 -13.80
CA ARG A 202 -10.84 30.33 -13.20
C ARG A 202 -12.06 30.58 -14.07
N TRP A 203 -12.14 31.78 -14.66
CA TRP A 203 -13.25 32.18 -15.50
C TRP A 203 -13.21 31.53 -16.89
N SER A 204 -12.03 31.22 -17.43
CA SER A 204 -11.94 30.53 -18.73
C SER A 204 -12.40 29.07 -18.68
N LEU A 205 -12.15 28.36 -17.57
CA LEU A 205 -12.64 26.98 -17.40
C LEU A 205 -14.14 26.92 -17.12
N ALA A 206 -14.69 27.90 -16.39
CA ALA A 206 -16.13 28.06 -16.19
C ALA A 206 -16.85 28.52 -17.49
N ALA A 207 -16.26 29.45 -18.25
CA ALA A 207 -16.84 29.97 -19.49
C ALA A 207 -16.88 28.92 -20.62
N LEU A 208 -15.93 27.98 -20.66
CA LEU A 208 -15.93 26.88 -21.63
C LEU A 208 -16.92 25.75 -21.27
N SER A 209 -17.39 25.66 -20.03
CA SER A 209 -18.26 24.58 -19.55
C SER A 209 -19.76 24.95 -19.54
N ILE A 210 -20.11 26.23 -19.46
CA ILE A 210 -21.52 26.67 -19.40
C ILE A 210 -22.28 26.48 -20.74
N PRO A 211 -21.73 26.82 -21.93
CA PRO A 211 -22.44 26.61 -23.19
C PRO A 211 -22.62 25.12 -23.55
N ALA A 212 -21.66 24.27 -23.15
CA ALA A 212 -21.69 22.83 -23.40
C ALA A 212 -22.75 22.10 -22.54
N VAL A 213 -22.99 22.58 -21.31
CA VAL A 213 -24.04 22.05 -20.42
C VAL A 213 -25.45 22.42 -20.93
N VAL A 214 -25.60 23.59 -21.54
CA VAL A 214 -26.89 24.09 -22.05
C VAL A 214 -27.28 23.45 -23.40
N PHE A 215 -26.32 23.11 -24.26
CA PHE A 215 -26.60 22.59 -25.61
C PHE A 215 -26.95 21.09 -25.68
N LEU A 216 -26.69 20.30 -24.63
CA LEU A 216 -26.71 18.83 -24.69
C LEU A 216 -27.84 18.16 -23.89
N MET A 217 -28.87 18.90 -23.49
CA MET A 217 -30.06 18.28 -22.89
C MET A 217 -30.96 17.63 -23.95
N ARG A 218 -30.65 16.36 -24.31
CA ARG A 218 -31.58 15.25 -24.63
C ARG A 218 -30.78 13.98 -25.01
N ARG A 219 -31.06 12.85 -24.32
CA ARG A 219 -30.27 11.58 -24.20
C ARG A 219 -29.18 11.58 -23.12
N LEU A 220 -29.61 11.85 -21.89
CA LEU A 220 -28.81 12.45 -20.82
C LEU A 220 -27.75 11.58 -20.12
N GLU A 221 -27.87 10.25 -20.02
CA GLU A 221 -26.96 9.51 -19.11
C GLU A 221 -25.70 8.96 -19.80
N ALA A 222 -25.85 8.39 -21.01
CA ALA A 222 -24.72 7.88 -21.78
C ALA A 222 -23.79 9.01 -22.29
N LEU A 223 -24.38 10.15 -22.67
CA LEU A 223 -23.61 11.33 -23.09
C LEU A 223 -22.96 12.04 -21.90
N ARG A 224 -23.57 12.05 -20.72
CA ARG A 224 -22.92 12.54 -19.48
C ARG A 224 -21.70 11.69 -19.14
N LEU A 225 -21.81 10.36 -19.20
CA LEU A 225 -20.68 9.48 -18.92
C LEU A 225 -19.56 9.67 -19.95
N LEU A 226 -19.89 9.66 -21.25
CA LEU A 226 -18.93 9.86 -22.34
C LEU A 226 -18.27 11.25 -22.27
N PHE A 227 -19.04 12.29 -21.94
CA PHE A 227 -18.53 13.65 -21.79
C PHE A 227 -17.69 13.81 -20.53
N THR A 228 -18.08 13.25 -19.37
CA THR A 228 -17.26 13.24 -18.16
C THR A 228 -15.96 12.46 -18.37
N LEU A 229 -15.99 11.39 -19.16
CA LEU A 229 -14.80 10.62 -19.55
C LEU A 229 -13.89 11.41 -20.51
N LEU A 230 -14.45 12.07 -21.53
CA LEU A 230 -13.69 12.88 -22.49
C LEU A 230 -13.13 14.15 -21.86
N LEU A 231 -13.93 14.84 -21.03
CA LEU A 231 -13.52 15.98 -20.24
C LEU A 231 -12.51 15.57 -19.18
N GLY A 232 -12.68 14.40 -18.55
CA GLY A 232 -11.73 13.86 -17.59
C GLY A 232 -10.41 13.40 -18.23
N MET A 233 -10.45 12.86 -19.45
CA MET A 233 -9.25 12.60 -20.24
C MET A 233 -8.57 13.90 -20.67
N PHE A 234 -9.32 14.90 -21.15
CA PHE A 234 -8.75 16.17 -21.61
C PHE A 234 -8.17 16.99 -20.44
N LEU A 235 -8.91 17.12 -19.34
CA LEU A 235 -8.45 17.75 -18.10
C LEU A 235 -7.36 16.93 -17.43
N GLY A 236 -7.47 15.60 -17.40
CA GLY A 236 -6.45 14.72 -16.86
C GLY A 236 -5.14 14.84 -17.63
N VAL A 237 -5.17 14.81 -18.97
CA VAL A 237 -4.00 15.02 -19.83
C VAL A 237 -3.43 16.42 -19.66
N ALA A 238 -4.26 17.46 -19.58
CA ALA A 238 -3.81 18.84 -19.33
C ALA A 238 -3.19 19.03 -17.93
N MET A 239 -3.77 18.43 -16.89
CA MET A 239 -3.23 18.42 -15.53
C MET A 239 -1.95 17.59 -15.42
N THR A 240 -1.77 16.57 -16.27
CA THR A 240 -0.56 15.74 -16.32
C THR A 240 0.59 16.48 -17.03
N LEU A 241 0.29 17.44 -17.91
CA LEU A 241 1.28 18.24 -18.64
C LEU A 241 1.80 19.45 -17.85
N GLU A 242 1.08 19.93 -16.82
CA GLU A 242 1.57 20.98 -15.91
C GLU A 242 2.40 20.37 -14.76
N ARG A 243 3.74 20.41 -14.91
CA ARG A 243 4.67 20.40 -13.77
C ARG A 243 4.22 21.47 -12.77
N PHE A 244 3.72 21.08 -11.60
CA PHE A 244 3.63 22.00 -10.47
C PHE A 244 5.04 22.15 -9.88
N SER A 245 5.87 23.09 -10.32
CA SER A 245 7.07 23.43 -9.54
C SER A 245 6.67 24.34 -8.38
N PHE A 246 7.21 24.08 -7.20
CA PHE A 246 7.21 25.04 -6.08
C PHE A 246 8.12 26.23 -6.39
#